data_AF-A0A950LQW7-F1
#
_entry.id   AF-A0A950LQW7-F1
#
_cell.length_a   1.000
_cell.length_b   1.000
_cell.length_c   1.000
_cell.angle_alpha   90.00
_cell.angle_beta   90.00
_cell.angle_gamma   90.00
#
_symmetry.space_group_name_H-M   'P 1'
#
loop_
_entity.id
_entity.type
_entity.pdbx_description
1 polymer ?
#
loop_
_entity_poly.entity_id
_entity_poly.type
_entity_poly.pdbx_seq_one_letter_code
_entity_poly.pdbx_strand_id
1 'polypeptide(L)'
;KLHVTGCPNSCGQHWIADIGIEGKKIKVGDRSGDAYYFCLGGALGFNSATARPVGYRCLAGEVPDAIERLLRRYLASRNAGENLRHFFARHSEQELREFLAGETVEAVVRDLPAGRVPHGVEG
;
A
#
# COMPACT_ATOMS: atom_id res chain seq x y z
N LYS A 1 -1.44 -1.38 -12.17
CA LYS A 1 -2.57 -2.13 -11.58
C LYS A 1 -2.81 -1.58 -10.18
N LEU A 2 -4.07 -1.26 -9.87
CA LEU A 2 -4.51 -0.79 -8.56
C LEU A 2 -5.45 -1.84 -7.97
N HIS A 3 -5.09 -2.43 -6.83
CA HIS A 3 -5.90 -3.44 -6.15
C HIS A 3 -6.29 -2.93 -4.76
N VAL A 4 -7.55 -3.16 -4.38
CA VAL A 4 -8.13 -2.71 -3.11
C VAL A 4 -8.65 -3.92 -2.34
N THR A 5 -8.23 -4.08 -1.09
CA THR A 5 -8.81 -5.07 -0.17
C THR A 5 -9.40 -4.35 1.03
N GLY A 6 -10.55 -4.79 1.52
CA GLY A 6 -11.20 -4.19 2.71
C GLY A 6 -10.58 -4.62 4.05
N CYS A 7 -9.81 -5.71 4.05
CA CYS A 7 -9.22 -6.30 5.25
C CYS A 7 -7.86 -7.00 4.92
N PRO A 8 -7.05 -7.41 5.91
CA PRO A 8 -5.72 -8.00 5.69
C PRO A 8 -5.73 -9.33 4.91
N ASN A 9 -6.88 -9.98 4.76
CA ASN A 9 -6.99 -11.31 4.14
C ASN A 9 -6.75 -11.32 2.62
N SER A 10 -6.47 -10.16 2.01
CA SER A 10 -6.01 -10.06 0.62
C SER A 10 -6.93 -10.65 -0.45
N CYS A 11 -8.25 -10.70 -0.23
CA CYS A 11 -9.20 -11.18 -1.26
C CYS A 11 -9.07 -10.37 -2.57
N GLY A 12 -8.79 -9.07 -2.46
CA GLY A 12 -8.50 -8.17 -3.60
C GLY A 12 -7.07 -8.27 -4.16
N GLN A 13 -6.23 -9.19 -3.67
CA GLN A 13 -4.88 -9.45 -4.19
C GLN A 13 -3.93 -8.23 -4.16
N HIS A 14 -3.99 -7.42 -3.11
CA HIS A 14 -3.17 -6.21 -2.97
C HIS A 14 -1.65 -6.46 -2.98
N TRP A 15 -1.19 -7.64 -2.56
CA TRP A 15 0.23 -8.01 -2.53
C TRP A 15 0.90 -8.16 -3.90
N ILE A 16 0.13 -8.29 -4.97
CA ILE A 16 0.65 -8.54 -6.32
C ILE A 16 0.30 -7.42 -7.31
N ALA A 17 -0.11 -6.27 -6.79
CA ALA A 17 -0.43 -5.08 -7.56
C ALA A 17 0.70 -4.06 -7.51
N ASP A 18 0.81 -3.24 -8.56
CA ASP A 18 1.75 -2.12 -8.54
C ASP A 18 1.40 -1.17 -7.40
N ILE A 19 0.11 -0.87 -7.22
CA ILE A 19 -0.45 -0.16 -6.06
C ILE A 19 -1.48 -1.08 -5.41
N GLY A 20 -1.15 -1.63 -4.25
CA GLY A 20 -2.07 -2.36 -3.38
C GLY A 20 -2.48 -1.50 -2.20
N ILE A 21 -3.77 -1.46 -1.87
CA ILE A 21 -4.26 -0.80 -0.66
C ILE A 21 -5.08 -1.75 0.20
N GLU A 22 -4.83 -1.69 1.50
CA GLU A 22 -5.44 -2.54 2.51
C GLU A 22 -6.28 -1.71 3.48
N GLY A 23 -7.57 -2.03 3.60
CA GLY A 23 -8.50 -1.38 4.52
C GLY A 23 -8.13 -1.62 5.97
N LYS A 24 -8.18 -0.55 6.76
CA LYS A 24 -7.91 -0.48 8.20
C LYS A 24 -9.00 0.31 8.91
N LYS A 25 -9.17 0.06 10.20
CA LYS A 25 -9.97 0.90 11.10
C LYS A 25 -9.04 1.72 11.98
N ILE A 26 -9.25 3.02 12.06
CA ILE A 26 -8.49 3.93 12.93
C ILE A 26 -9.43 4.74 13.82
N LYS A 27 -8.93 5.18 14.97
CA LYS A 27 -9.69 6.07 15.85
C LYS A 27 -9.46 7.52 15.44
N VAL A 28 -10.53 8.25 15.16
CA VAL A 28 -10.53 9.68 14.82
C VAL A 28 -11.39 10.40 15.86
N GLY A 29 -10.75 11.02 16.84
CA GLY A 29 -11.43 11.52 18.04
C GLY A 29 -12.13 10.37 18.77
N ASP A 30 -13.44 10.48 18.99
CA ASP A 30 -14.25 9.43 19.63
C ASP A 30 -14.90 8.44 18.64
N ARG A 31 -14.64 8.57 17.34
CA ARG A 31 -15.27 7.75 16.30
C ARG A 31 -14.27 6.80 15.65
N SER A 32 -14.78 5.70 15.12
CA SER A 32 -14.02 4.81 14.23
C SER A 32 -14.13 5.31 12.80
N GLY A 33 -12.98 5.49 12.14
CA GLY A 33 -12.86 5.92 10.76
C GLY A 33 -12.25 4.83 9.87
N ASP A 34 -12.66 4.82 8.60
CA ASP A 34 -12.05 3.97 7.58
C ASP A 34 -10.77 4.60 7.05
N ALA A 35 -9.73 3.77 7.00
CA ALA A 35 -8.41 4.14 6.51
C ALA A 35 -7.86 3.08 5.58
N TYR A 36 -6.83 3.43 4.82
CA TYR A 36 -6.15 2.51 3.92
C TYR A 36 -4.64 2.57 4.15
N TYR A 37 -4.03 1.39 4.16
CA TYR A 37 -2.58 1.20 4.23
C TYR A 37 -2.04 0.84 2.85
N PHE A 38 -0.91 1.42 2.45
CA PHE A 38 -0.35 1.25 1.12
C PHE A 38 0.76 0.19 1.07
N CYS A 39 0.67 -0.69 0.06
CA CYS A 39 1.69 -1.65 -0.32
C CYS A 39 2.03 -1.45 -1.81
N LEU A 40 3.30 -1.23 -2.15
CA LEU A 40 3.70 -0.85 -3.52
C LEU A 40 4.71 -1.82 -4.15
N GLY A 41 4.65 -1.95 -5.48
CA GLY A 41 5.66 -2.66 -6.27
C GLY A 41 5.39 -4.16 -6.47
N GLY A 42 4.16 -4.63 -6.25
CA GLY A 42 3.77 -6.02 -6.49
C GLY A 42 3.59 -6.36 -7.97
N ALA A 43 3.88 -7.60 -8.33
CA ALA A 43 3.79 -8.08 -9.70
C ALA A 43 3.62 -9.61 -9.81
N LEU A 44 2.91 -10.03 -10.86
CA LEU A 44 2.92 -11.40 -11.38
C LEU A 44 3.64 -11.47 -12.74
N GLY A 45 4.07 -12.68 -13.10
CA GLY A 45 4.70 -13.01 -14.38
C GLY A 45 6.21 -13.14 -14.28
N PHE A 46 6.91 -12.93 -15.41
CA PHE A 46 8.36 -13.13 -15.53
C PHE A 46 9.19 -12.34 -14.51
N ASN A 47 8.72 -11.14 -14.13
CA ASN A 47 9.33 -10.28 -13.11
C ASN A 47 8.39 -10.13 -11.92
N SER A 48 8.02 -11.26 -11.29
CA SER A 48 7.15 -11.28 -10.11
C SER A 48 7.84 -10.69 -8.89
N ALA A 49 7.09 -9.93 -8.11
CA ALA A 49 7.55 -9.36 -6.85
C ALA A 49 6.37 -9.24 -5.88
N THR A 50 6.63 -9.40 -4.59
CA THR A 50 5.65 -9.07 -3.55
C THR A 50 5.68 -7.58 -3.29
N ALA A 51 4.51 -6.95 -3.20
CA ALA A 51 4.41 -5.54 -2.83
C ALA A 51 5.01 -5.30 -1.45
N ARG A 52 5.64 -4.13 -1.27
CA ARG A 52 6.30 -3.74 -0.04
C ARG A 52 5.39 -2.83 0.78
N PRO A 53 5.15 -3.11 2.07
CA PRO A 53 4.43 -2.19 2.94
C PRO A 53 5.28 -0.92 3.12
N VAL A 54 4.78 0.24 2.68
CA VAL A 54 5.60 1.46 2.66
C VAL A 54 5.51 2.30 3.93
N GLY A 55 4.70 1.88 4.91
CA GLY A 55 4.53 2.63 6.16
C GLY A 55 3.56 3.81 6.06
N TYR A 56 2.75 3.91 5.01
CA TYR A 56 1.80 4.99 4.82
C TYR A 56 0.36 4.53 5.03
N ARG A 57 -0.39 5.30 5.81
CA ARG A 57 -1.83 5.11 6.06
C ARG A 57 -2.52 6.48 6.04
N CYS A 58 -3.65 6.56 5.37
CA CYS A 58 -4.49 7.77 5.32
C CYS A 58 -5.97 7.41 5.45
N LEU A 59 -6.82 8.40 5.70
CA LEU A 59 -8.27 8.22 5.70
C LEU A 59 -8.77 7.85 4.30
N ALA A 60 -9.91 7.16 4.24
CA ALA A 60 -10.53 6.77 2.98
C ALA A 60 -10.71 7.92 1.99
N GLY A 61 -11.09 9.11 2.49
CA GLY A 61 -11.26 10.31 1.67
C GLY A 61 -9.96 10.87 1.08
N GLU A 62 -8.81 10.54 1.67
CA GLU A 62 -7.49 11.07 1.28
C GLU A 62 -6.76 10.17 0.26
N VAL A 63 -7.28 8.96 0.02
CA VAL A 63 -6.68 7.97 -0.89
C VAL A 63 -6.49 8.49 -2.31
N PRO A 64 -7.49 9.16 -2.95
CA PRO A 64 -7.32 9.69 -4.30
C PRO A 64 -6.16 10.68 -4.40
N ASP A 65 -6.07 11.62 -3.46
CA ASP A 65 -5.02 12.64 -3.45
C ASP A 65 -3.63 12.02 -3.21
N ALA A 66 -3.54 11.01 -2.34
CA ALA A 66 -2.28 10.30 -2.11
C ALA A 66 -1.79 9.58 -3.37
N ILE A 67 -2.68 8.89 -4.08
CA ILE A 67 -2.36 8.22 -5.35
C ILE A 67 -1.98 9.25 -6.41
N GLU A 68 -2.70 10.38 -6.47
CA GLU A 68 -2.39 11.46 -7.41
C GLU A 68 -0.98 12.01 -7.19
N ARG A 69 -0.60 12.33 -5.94
CA ARG A 69 0.75 12.81 -5.61
C ARG A 69 1.83 11.80 -6.03
N LEU A 70 1.63 10.52 -5.74
CA LEU A 70 2.53 9.44 -6.13
C LEU A 70 2.69 9.36 -7.67
N LEU A 71 1.58 9.37 -8.40
CA LEU A 71 1.60 9.26 -9.86
C LEU A 71 2.15 10.52 -10.55
N ARG A 72 1.89 11.70 -10.00
CA ARG A 72 2.52 12.96 -10.45
C ARG A 72 4.03 12.88 -10.29
N ARG A 73 4.52 12.38 -9.15
CA ARG A 73 5.96 12.16 -8.93
C ARG A 73 6.54 11.17 -9.93
N TYR A 74 5.85 10.04 -10.18
CA TYR A 74 6.25 9.08 -11.21
C TYR A 74 6.38 9.74 -12.58
N LEU A 75 5.37 10.47 -13.04
CA LEU A 75 5.38 11.09 -14.37
C LEU A 75 6.48 12.16 -14.50
N ALA A 76 6.77 12.89 -13.42
CA ALA A 76 7.75 13.97 -13.41
C ALA A 76 9.21 13.49 -13.36
N SER A 77 9.50 12.36 -12.72
CA SER A 77 10.89 11.91 -12.49
C SER A 77 11.22 10.52 -13.03
N ARG A 78 10.33 9.91 -13.82
CA ARG A 78 10.62 8.64 -14.47
C ARG A 78 11.72 8.76 -15.52
N ASN A 79 12.56 7.75 -15.59
CA ASN A 79 13.54 7.63 -16.67
C ASN A 79 12.84 7.31 -18.00
N ALA A 80 13.53 7.53 -19.13
CA ALA A 80 13.00 7.17 -20.45
C ALA A 80 12.68 5.67 -20.51
N GLY A 81 11.45 5.32 -20.88
CA GLY A 81 10.98 3.93 -20.95
C GLY A 81 10.70 3.26 -19.59
N GLU A 82 10.86 3.97 -18.47
CA GLU A 82 10.64 3.42 -17.13
C GLU A 82 9.15 3.21 -16.85
N ASN A 83 8.78 1.95 -16.54
CA ASN A 83 7.46 1.62 -16.05
C ASN A 83 7.35 1.84 -14.53
N LEU A 84 6.12 1.82 -14.00
CA LEU A 84 5.85 2.08 -12.59
C LEU A 84 6.55 1.10 -11.63
N ARG A 85 6.82 -0.13 -12.06
CA ARG A 85 7.48 -1.15 -11.23
C ARG A 85 8.95 -0.83 -11.02
N HIS A 86 9.65 -0.50 -12.11
CA HIS A 86 11.05 -0.11 -12.05
C HIS A 86 11.19 1.18 -11.24
N PHE A 87 10.26 2.12 -11.43
CA PHE A 87 10.17 3.31 -10.61
C PHE A 87 10.04 2.98 -9.12
N PHE A 88 9.11 2.11 -8.71
CA PHE A 88 9.00 1.73 -7.31
C PHE A 88 10.24 0.97 -6.81
N ALA A 89 10.84 0.10 -7.61
CA ALA A 89 12.02 -0.68 -7.21
C ALA A 89 13.26 0.17 -6.91
N ARG A 90 13.44 1.31 -7.60
CA ARG A 90 14.58 2.21 -7.38
C ARG A 90 14.40 3.21 -6.22
N HIS A 91 13.23 3.26 -5.59
CA HIS A 91 12.96 4.12 -4.44
C HIS A 91 12.82 3.30 -3.17
N SER A 92 13.30 3.87 -2.07
CA SER A 92 13.09 3.38 -0.72
C SER A 92 11.62 3.48 -0.31
N GLU A 93 11.22 2.70 0.69
CA GLU A 93 9.89 2.77 1.30
C GLU A 93 9.61 4.17 1.87
N GLN A 94 10.64 4.83 2.40
CA GLN A 94 10.54 6.21 2.88
C GLN A 94 10.19 7.18 1.75
N GLU A 95 10.94 7.18 0.65
CA GLU A 95 10.66 8.08 -0.48
C GLU A 95 9.24 7.85 -1.02
N LEU A 96 8.83 6.58 -1.19
CA LEU A 96 7.49 6.26 -1.66
C LEU A 96 6.39 6.73 -0.71
N ARG A 97 6.63 6.64 0.60
CA ARG A 97 5.73 7.16 1.64
C ARG A 97 5.65 8.68 1.62
N GLU A 98 6.76 9.37 1.43
CA GLU A 98 6.79 10.83 1.27
C GLU A 98 6.07 11.28 0.00
N PHE A 99 6.18 10.53 -1.10
CA PHE A 99 5.44 10.83 -2.33
C PHE A 99 3.93 10.66 -2.15
N LEU A 100 3.49 9.66 -1.38
CA LEU A 100 2.08 9.48 -1.02
C LEU A 100 1.58 10.58 -0.08
N ALA A 101 2.38 10.93 0.94
CA ALA A 101 2.03 11.93 1.94
C ALA A 101 2.04 13.36 1.39
N GLY A 102 2.98 13.67 0.49
CA GLY A 102 3.29 15.04 0.07
C GLY A 102 4.22 15.78 1.03
N GLU A 103 4.64 15.15 2.12
CA GLU A 103 5.53 15.68 3.14
C GLU A 103 6.30 14.55 3.84
N THR A 104 7.30 14.91 4.65
CA THR A 104 7.99 13.93 5.51
C THR A 104 7.08 13.54 6.66
N VAL A 105 6.73 12.26 6.70
CA VAL A 105 5.94 11.66 7.78
C VAL A 105 6.76 10.58 8.49
N GLU A 106 6.25 9.99 9.56
CA GLU A 106 6.84 8.80 10.20
C GLU A 106 6.21 7.50 9.65
N ALA A 107 6.94 6.39 9.75
CA ALA A 107 6.45 5.12 9.24
C ALA A 107 5.42 4.51 10.19
N VAL A 108 4.23 4.22 9.67
CA VAL A 108 3.19 3.52 10.43
C VAL A 108 3.38 2.01 10.28
N VAL A 109 3.45 1.30 11.40
CA VAL A 109 3.52 -0.16 11.41
C VAL A 109 2.23 -0.73 10.83
N ARG A 110 2.34 -1.72 9.93
CA ARG A 110 1.20 -2.43 9.38
C ARG A 110 0.58 -3.34 10.45
N ASP A 111 -0.69 -3.14 10.77
CA ASP A 111 -1.38 -4.01 11.74
C ASP A 111 -1.40 -5.46 11.24
N LEU A 112 -0.98 -6.39 12.09
CA LEU A 112 -1.07 -7.82 11.83
C LEU A 112 -2.49 -8.33 12.15
N PRO A 113 -2.97 -9.40 11.48
CA PRO A 113 -4.25 -10.00 11.82
C PRO A 113 -4.30 -10.40 13.29
N ALA A 114 -5.34 -9.96 14.01
CA ALA A 114 -5.57 -10.36 15.38
C ALA A 114 -6.26 -11.73 15.40
N GLY A 115 -5.49 -12.81 15.55
CA GLY A 115 -6.05 -14.15 15.70
C GLY A 115 -5.02 -15.26 15.63
N ARG A 116 -5.23 -16.32 16.43
CA ARG A 116 -4.51 -17.58 16.30
C ARG A 116 -4.92 -18.20 14.97
N VAL A 117 -3.95 -18.62 14.14
CA VAL A 117 -4.25 -19.47 12.97
C VAL A 117 -4.94 -20.72 13.52
N PRO A 118 -6.19 -21.03 13.13
CA PRO A 118 -6.81 -22.27 13.56
C PRO A 118 -5.96 -23.43 13.05
N HIS A 119 -5.28 -24.13 13.95
CA HIS A 119 -4.79 -25.47 13.64
C HIS A 119 -6.02 -26.36 13.53
N GLY A 120 -6.07 -27.19 12.49
CA GLY A 120 -7.27 -27.92 12.07
C GLY A 120 -7.98 -28.65 13.21
N VAL A 121 -9.30 -28.77 13.08
CA VAL A 121 -10.05 -29.81 13.77
C VAL A 121 -9.38 -31.14 13.43
N GLU A 122 -8.87 -31.84 14.44
CA GLU A 122 -8.44 -33.23 14.28
C GLU A 122 -9.63 -34.00 13.73
N GLY A 123 -9.43 -34.62 12.56
CA GLY A 123 -10.40 -35.54 11.96
C GLY A 123 -10.42 -36.87 12.69
#